data_AF-A0A6G8NDS7-F1
#
_entry.id   AF-A0A6G8NDS7-F1
#
_cell.length_a   1.000
_cell.length_b   1.000
_cell.length_c   1.000
_cell.angle_alpha   90.00
_cell.angle_beta   90.00
_cell.angle_gamma   90.00
#
_symmetry.space_group_name_H-M   'P 1'
#
loop_
_entity.id
_entity.type
_entity.pdbx_description
1 polymer ?
#
loop_
_entity_poly.entity_id
_entity_poly.type
_entity_poly.pdbx_seq_one_letter_code
_entity_poly.pdbx_strand_id
1 'polypeptide(L)'
;MPKDFSLEGFQTATSSHPGTITFIESWNDVPKRKTADDYPDSFKFLCLDENEKEVSRDKAKWCIPIVEFDVFSVDDNGKSVPFKEASSISITAYGPDHRFVRSLSTAPRPPSPAAPVPKSGSAMPPNIGDASRTASSTNATPLKSAPSVPQSSGAVQDKTQTTFWERLKRTIRDI
;
A
#
# COMPACT_ATOMS: atom_id res chain seq x y z
N MET A 1 3.27 26.31 20.60
CA MET A 1 1.95 25.84 21.08
C MET A 1 1.97 24.32 20.97
N PRO A 2 1.86 23.55 22.07
CA PRO A 2 1.62 22.13 21.96
C PRO A 2 0.26 21.95 21.26
N LYS A 3 0.17 21.07 20.26
CA LYS A 3 -1.13 20.65 19.72
C LYS A 3 -1.83 19.93 20.86
N ASP A 4 -2.97 20.43 21.30
CA ASP A 4 -3.81 19.74 22.28
C ASP A 4 -4.18 18.37 21.70
N PHE A 5 -3.47 17.35 22.16
CA PHE A 5 -3.78 15.97 21.84
C PHE A 5 -5.09 15.62 22.55
N SER A 6 -6.17 15.48 21.77
CA SER A 6 -7.47 15.12 22.33
C SER A 6 -7.51 13.61 22.54
N LEU A 7 -7.44 13.19 23.81
CA LEU A 7 -7.69 11.81 24.27
C LEU A 7 -9.18 11.41 24.16
N GLU A 8 -10.00 12.25 23.56
CA GLU A 8 -11.42 11.98 23.44
C GLU A 8 -11.61 10.64 22.69
N GLY A 9 -12.42 9.74 23.25
CA GLY A 9 -12.77 8.46 22.62
C GLY A 9 -11.71 7.38 22.81
N PHE A 10 -10.56 7.73 23.41
CA PHE A 10 -9.65 6.75 23.96
C PHE A 10 -10.21 6.19 25.27
N GLN A 11 -10.11 4.88 25.41
CA GLN A 11 -10.37 4.12 26.63
C GLN A 11 -9.05 3.58 27.19
N THR A 12 -9.07 3.10 28.43
CA THR A 12 -7.91 2.39 28.99
C THR A 12 -7.57 1.19 28.12
N ALA A 13 -6.27 0.88 27.94
CA ALA A 13 -5.84 -0.20 27.05
C ALA A 13 -6.43 -1.58 27.42
N THR A 14 -6.80 -1.78 28.68
CA THR A 14 -7.45 -3.01 29.19
C THR A 14 -8.93 -3.11 28.83
N SER A 15 -9.58 -2.04 28.39
CA SER A 15 -11.00 -2.03 28.03
C SER A 15 -11.24 -2.82 26.76
N SER A 16 -12.27 -3.67 26.75
CA SER A 16 -12.64 -4.52 25.61
C SER A 16 -13.14 -3.73 24.40
N HIS A 17 -13.16 -4.39 23.24
CA HIS A 17 -13.77 -3.83 22.04
C HIS A 17 -15.30 -3.87 22.17
N PRO A 18 -16.06 -2.93 21.60
CA PRO A 18 -17.54 -2.97 21.56
C PRO A 18 -18.17 -4.18 20.81
N GLY A 19 -17.37 -5.13 20.35
CA GLY A 19 -17.83 -6.42 19.81
C GLY A 19 -18.10 -6.49 18.31
N THR A 20 -18.45 -5.39 17.63
CA THR A 20 -18.74 -5.41 16.17
C THR A 20 -17.94 -4.36 15.43
N ILE A 21 -17.51 -4.70 14.21
CA ILE A 21 -16.90 -3.79 13.24
C ILE A 21 -17.79 -3.74 11.99
N THR A 22 -18.14 -2.53 11.57
CA THR A 22 -18.88 -2.26 10.34
C THR A 22 -17.91 -1.95 9.20
N PHE A 23 -18.16 -2.49 8.03
CA PHE A 23 -17.43 -2.19 6.80
C PHE A 23 -18.42 -1.61 5.80
N ILE A 24 -18.14 -0.41 5.31
CA ILE A 24 -18.95 0.26 4.29
C ILE A 24 -18.08 0.37 3.04
N GLU A 25 -18.41 -0.40 2.01
CA GLU A 25 -17.68 -0.36 0.74
C GLU A 25 -18.37 0.62 -0.23
N SER A 26 -17.62 1.57 -0.76
CA SER A 26 -18.16 2.66 -1.61
C SER A 26 -18.75 2.20 -2.95
N TRP A 27 -18.57 0.94 -3.34
CA TRP A 27 -19.10 0.43 -4.62
C TRP A 27 -20.58 0.04 -4.54
N ASN A 28 -21.10 -0.25 -3.34
CA ASN A 28 -22.50 -0.59 -3.14
C ASN A 28 -23.16 0.07 -1.92
N ASP A 29 -22.38 0.72 -1.05
CA ASP A 29 -22.85 1.36 0.18
C ASP A 29 -23.64 0.44 1.11
N VAL A 30 -23.46 -0.88 1.00
CA VAL A 30 -24.13 -1.87 1.86
C VAL A 30 -23.25 -2.17 3.07
N PRO A 31 -23.65 -1.81 4.30
CA PRO A 31 -22.84 -2.06 5.48
C PRO A 31 -22.73 -3.57 5.78
N LYS A 32 -21.50 -4.08 5.88
CA LYS A 32 -21.19 -5.44 6.32
C LYS A 32 -20.71 -5.41 7.76
N ARG A 33 -21.38 -6.15 8.65
CA ARG A 33 -20.97 -6.26 10.06
C ARG A 33 -20.22 -7.55 10.30
N LYS A 34 -19.09 -7.47 11.00
CA LYS A 34 -18.27 -8.62 11.42
C LYS A 34 -17.99 -8.53 12.92
N THR A 35 -17.84 -9.68 13.56
CA THR A 35 -17.42 -9.69 14.96
C THR A 35 -15.99 -9.18 15.06
N ALA A 36 -15.72 -8.36 16.07
CA ALA A 36 -14.38 -7.87 16.32
C ALA A 36 -13.45 -9.03 16.71
N ASP A 37 -13.95 -10.10 17.32
CA ASP A 37 -13.10 -11.21 17.80
C ASP A 37 -12.36 -11.96 16.69
N ASP A 38 -12.83 -11.85 15.44
CA ASP A 38 -12.17 -12.43 14.25
C ASP A 38 -10.86 -11.71 13.88
N TYR A 39 -10.56 -10.57 14.50
CA TYR A 39 -9.46 -9.69 14.14
C TYR A 39 -8.41 -9.54 15.25
N PRO A 40 -7.13 -9.33 14.89
CA PRO A 40 -6.08 -9.06 15.87
C PRO A 40 -6.23 -7.66 16.48
N ASP A 41 -5.68 -7.43 17.68
CA ASP A 41 -5.79 -6.13 18.37
C ASP A 41 -5.23 -4.95 17.56
N SER A 42 -4.17 -5.16 16.77
CA SER A 42 -3.64 -4.13 15.85
C SER A 42 -4.65 -3.66 14.80
N PHE A 43 -5.70 -4.45 14.57
CA PHE A 43 -6.80 -4.15 13.65
C PHE A 43 -7.94 -3.41 14.34
N LYS A 44 -8.27 -3.84 15.56
CA LYS A 44 -9.43 -3.40 16.33
C LYS A 44 -9.17 -2.14 17.14
N PHE A 45 -7.89 -1.79 17.33
CA PHE A 45 -7.50 -0.66 18.16
C PHE A 45 -6.38 0.14 17.53
N LEU A 46 -6.44 1.46 17.70
CA LEU A 46 -5.27 2.32 17.65
C LEU A 46 -4.87 2.63 19.10
N CYS A 47 -3.64 2.31 19.47
CA CYS A 47 -3.18 2.33 20.86
C CYS A 47 -1.95 3.22 21.01
N LEU A 48 -1.92 4.00 22.09
CA LEU A 48 -0.87 4.98 22.38
C LEU A 48 -0.25 4.76 23.77
N ASP A 49 1.05 5.02 23.88
CA ASP A 49 1.77 5.07 25.15
C ASP A 49 1.62 6.44 25.85
N GLU A 50 2.31 6.64 26.96
CA GLU A 50 2.32 7.90 27.73
C GLU A 50 2.93 9.08 26.96
N ASN A 51 3.69 8.80 25.90
CA ASN A 51 4.35 9.77 25.05
C ASN A 51 3.59 9.99 23.74
N GLU A 52 2.33 9.54 23.67
CA GLU A 52 1.45 9.63 22.49
C GLU A 52 2.02 8.89 21.26
N LYS A 53 2.86 7.88 21.48
CA LYS A 53 3.40 7.04 20.41
C LYS A 53 2.53 5.81 20.20
N GLU A 54 2.29 5.48 18.93
CA GLU A 54 1.62 4.23 18.56
C GLU A 54 2.44 3.02 19.02
N VAL A 55 1.80 2.18 19.82
CA VAL A 55 2.41 0.97 20.40
C VAL A 55 1.40 -0.17 20.37
N SER A 56 1.90 -1.39 20.58
CA SER A 56 1.04 -2.54 20.81
C SER A 56 0.23 -2.39 22.09
N ARG A 57 -0.96 -2.98 22.13
CA ARG A 57 -1.93 -2.81 23.22
C ARG A 57 -1.38 -3.17 24.60
N ASP A 58 -0.50 -4.16 24.69
CA ASP A 58 0.18 -4.59 25.92
C ASP A 58 1.11 -3.51 26.52
N LYS A 59 1.57 -2.56 25.69
CA LYS A 59 2.44 -1.44 26.08
C LYS A 59 1.71 -0.10 26.12
N ALA A 60 0.43 -0.11 25.76
CA ALA A 60 -0.37 1.09 25.63
C ALA A 60 -0.97 1.50 26.97
N LYS A 61 -1.15 2.80 27.16
CA LYS A 61 -1.96 3.35 28.24
C LYS A 61 -3.40 3.56 27.79
N TRP A 62 -3.55 4.02 26.56
CA TRP A 62 -4.83 4.38 25.97
C TRP A 62 -5.01 3.70 24.62
N CYS A 63 -6.22 3.26 24.32
CA CYS A 63 -6.59 2.76 22.99
C CYS A 63 -7.93 3.32 22.57
N ILE A 64 -8.12 3.59 21.28
CA ILE A 64 -9.42 3.86 20.68
C ILE A 64 -9.87 2.61 19.91
N PRO A 65 -11.06 2.03 20.21
CA PRO A 65 -11.60 0.93 19.43
C PRO A 65 -12.01 1.43 18.06
N ILE A 66 -11.75 0.64 17.02
CA ILE A 66 -12.14 0.90 15.64
C ILE A 66 -13.38 0.06 15.36
N VAL A 67 -14.53 0.73 15.29
CA VAL A 67 -15.84 0.08 15.10
C VAL A 67 -16.34 0.17 13.67
N GLU A 68 -15.67 0.94 12.81
CA GLU A 68 -16.07 1.12 11.43
C GLU A 68 -14.89 1.37 10.49
N PHE A 69 -15.04 0.86 9.27
CA PHE A 69 -14.18 1.17 8.13
C PHE A 69 -15.01 1.60 6.93
N ASP A 70 -14.79 2.81 6.45
CA ASP A 70 -15.17 3.22 5.11
C ASP A 70 -14.07 2.76 4.15
N VAL A 71 -14.45 1.97 3.16
CA VAL A 71 -13.54 1.40 2.17
C VAL A 71 -13.90 1.97 0.81
N PHE A 72 -13.05 2.85 0.31
CA PHE A 72 -13.12 3.35 -1.05
C PHE A 72 -12.19 2.55 -1.95
N SER A 73 -12.75 1.87 -2.95
CA SER A 73 -12.01 1.01 -3.87
C SER A 73 -12.37 1.29 -5.31
N VAL A 74 -11.34 1.48 -6.15
CA VAL A 74 -11.51 1.79 -7.59
C VAL A 74 -10.63 0.91 -8.48
N ASP A 75 -11.09 0.70 -9.71
CA ASP A 75 -10.31 0.07 -10.77
C ASP A 75 -9.31 1.04 -11.43
N ASP A 76 -8.58 0.57 -12.44
CA ASP A 76 -7.60 1.37 -13.19
C ASP A 76 -8.22 2.56 -13.94
N ASN A 77 -9.54 2.57 -14.14
CA ASN A 77 -10.29 3.64 -14.79
C ASN A 77 -10.93 4.60 -13.77
N GLY A 78 -10.73 4.38 -12.47
CA GLY A 78 -11.33 5.19 -11.40
C GLY A 78 -12.78 4.83 -11.09
N LYS A 79 -13.31 3.73 -11.64
CA LYS A 79 -14.68 3.26 -11.34
C LYS A 79 -14.68 2.53 -10.01
N SER A 80 -15.68 2.80 -9.17
CA SER A 80 -15.88 2.06 -7.92
C SER A 80 -16.17 0.58 -8.21
N VAL A 81 -15.39 -0.29 -7.57
CA VAL A 81 -15.45 -1.75 -7.73
C VAL A 81 -15.28 -2.44 -6.37
N PRO A 82 -15.69 -3.71 -6.21
CA PRO A 82 -15.39 -4.49 -5.03
C PRO A 82 -13.89 -4.53 -4.73
N PHE A 83 -13.52 -4.60 -3.45
CA PHE A 83 -12.12 -4.61 -3.01
C PHE A 83 -11.23 -5.61 -3.76
N LYS A 84 -11.77 -6.80 -4.10
CA LYS A 84 -11.03 -7.87 -4.81
C LYS A 84 -10.61 -7.49 -6.23
N GLU A 85 -11.29 -6.53 -6.83
CA GLU A 85 -11.08 -6.08 -8.22
C GLU A 85 -10.37 -4.73 -8.28
N ALA A 86 -10.08 -4.12 -7.12
CA ALA A 86 -9.55 -2.78 -7.02
C ALA A 86 -8.06 -2.68 -7.36
N SER A 87 -7.68 -1.65 -8.10
CA SER A 87 -6.29 -1.26 -8.35
C SER A 87 -5.78 -0.22 -7.35
N SER A 88 -6.70 0.54 -6.74
CA SER A 88 -6.43 1.48 -5.65
C SER A 88 -7.49 1.37 -4.56
N ILE A 89 -7.04 1.38 -3.31
CA ILE A 89 -7.89 1.32 -2.12
C ILE A 89 -7.50 2.44 -1.16
N SER A 90 -8.49 3.15 -0.65
CA SER A 90 -8.40 4.07 0.48
C SER A 90 -9.36 3.63 1.57
N ILE A 91 -8.92 3.64 2.82
CA ILE A 91 -9.67 3.19 3.97
C ILE A 91 -9.66 4.27 5.03
N THR A 92 -10.83 4.63 5.54
CA THR A 92 -10.97 5.50 6.70
C THR A 92 -11.53 4.68 7.85
N ALA A 93 -10.84 4.70 8.98
CA ALA A 93 -11.23 4.00 10.19
C ALA A 93 -11.89 4.98 11.16
N TYR A 94 -12.99 4.55 11.77
CA TYR A 94 -13.70 5.31 12.78
C TYR A 94 -13.86 4.53 14.08
N GLY A 95 -13.85 5.27 15.18
CA GLY A 95 -14.23 4.80 16.50
C GLY A 95 -15.71 5.03 16.76
N PRO A 96 -16.17 4.79 18.00
CA PRO A 96 -17.55 5.07 18.41
C PRO A 96 -18.00 6.48 17.99
N ASP A 97 -19.30 6.61 17.69
CA ASP A 97 -19.93 7.86 17.26
C ASP A 97 -19.36 8.45 15.95
N HIS A 98 -18.94 7.59 15.01
CA HIS A 98 -18.28 7.95 13.74
C HIS A 98 -17.07 8.88 13.93
N ARG A 99 -16.34 8.73 15.04
CA ARG A 99 -15.14 9.53 15.27
C ARG A 99 -14.03 9.09 14.32
N PHE A 100 -13.48 10.03 13.55
CA PHE A 100 -12.29 9.76 12.75
C PHE A 100 -11.12 9.27 13.63
N VAL A 101 -10.52 8.15 13.25
CA VAL A 101 -9.32 7.59 13.92
C VAL A 101 -8.10 7.72 13.01
N ARG A 102 -8.19 7.21 11.78
CA ARG A 102 -7.09 7.27 10.80
C ARG A 102 -7.60 7.04 9.38
N SER A 103 -6.80 7.44 8.41
CA SER A 103 -6.97 7.05 7.01
C SER A 103 -5.71 6.40 6.47
N LEU A 104 -5.88 5.45 5.56
CA LEU A 104 -4.83 4.67 4.92
C LEU A 104 -5.15 4.51 3.45
N SER A 105 -4.25 4.93 2.56
CA SER A 105 -4.42 4.80 1.12
C SER A 105 -3.27 4.01 0.50
N THR A 106 -3.59 3.16 -0.46
CA THR A 106 -2.61 2.63 -1.40
C THR A 106 -2.41 3.58 -2.56
N ALA A 107 -1.15 3.71 -2.99
CA ALA A 107 -0.89 4.25 -4.31
C ALA A 107 -1.50 3.31 -5.38
N PRO A 108 -2.03 3.85 -6.49
CA PRO A 108 -2.56 3.04 -7.58
C PRO A 108 -1.55 2.00 -8.05
N ARG A 109 -2.02 0.79 -8.39
CA ARG A 109 -1.16 -0.21 -9.03
C ARG A 109 -0.59 0.38 -10.32
N PRO A 110 0.74 0.31 -10.56
CA PRO A 110 1.29 0.73 -11.83
C PRO A 110 0.66 -0.10 -12.96
N PRO A 111 0.31 0.50 -14.11
CA PRO A 111 -0.31 -0.22 -15.21
C PRO A 111 0.57 -1.39 -15.61
N SER A 112 -0.04 -2.58 -15.74
CA SER A 112 0.67 -3.76 -16.20
C SER A 112 1.20 -3.49 -17.62
N PRO A 113 2.48 -3.78 -17.93
CA PRO A 113 3.00 -3.57 -19.28
C PRO A 113 2.10 -4.32 -20.27
N ALA A 114 1.60 -3.61 -21.29
CA ALA A 114 0.80 -4.21 -22.34
C ALA A 114 1.54 -5.44 -22.90
N ALA A 115 0.85 -6.57 -23.00
CA ALA A 115 1.41 -7.76 -23.62
C ALA A 115 1.95 -7.39 -25.01
N PRO A 116 3.18 -7.82 -25.38
CA PRO A 116 3.74 -7.49 -26.67
C PRO A 116 2.81 -8.04 -27.76
N VAL A 117 2.27 -7.13 -28.58
CA VAL A 117 1.52 -7.47 -29.78
C VAL A 117 2.44 -8.31 -30.68
N PRO A 118 2.07 -9.54 -31.07
CA PRO A 118 2.88 -10.29 -32.02
C PRO A 118 2.89 -9.53 -33.35
N LYS A 119 4.06 -9.03 -33.76
CA LYS A 119 4.27 -8.45 -35.09
C LYS A 119 4.06 -9.56 -36.13
N SER A 120 2.88 -9.56 -36.73
CA SER A 120 2.61 -10.29 -37.96
C SER A 120 3.28 -9.57 -39.13
N GLY A 121 4.05 -10.29 -39.94
CA GLY A 121 4.47 -9.81 -41.26
C GLY A 121 5.97 -9.96 -41.55
N SER A 122 6.34 -11.12 -42.08
CA SER A 122 7.57 -11.37 -42.81
C SER A 122 7.79 -10.36 -43.95
N ALA A 123 8.99 -9.81 -44.07
CA ALA A 123 9.52 -9.32 -45.34
C ALA A 123 11.06 -9.39 -45.30
N MET A 124 11.58 -10.47 -45.86
CA MET A 124 13.00 -10.66 -46.21
C MET A 124 13.31 -9.80 -47.44
N PRO A 125 14.38 -8.98 -47.46
CA PRO A 125 14.89 -8.43 -48.70
C PRO A 125 15.88 -9.41 -49.36
N PRO A 126 15.87 -9.55 -50.70
CA PRO A 126 16.80 -10.41 -51.42
C PRO A 126 18.18 -9.75 -51.57
N ASN A 127 19.17 -10.62 -51.73
CA ASN A 127 20.60 -10.34 -51.88
C ASN A 127 20.97 -10.14 -53.36
N ILE A 128 21.55 -9.00 -53.73
CA ILE A 128 22.27 -8.69 -54.99
C ILE A 128 23.18 -7.48 -54.66
N GLY A 129 24.49 -7.37 -54.89
CA GLY A 129 25.54 -8.17 -55.50
C GLY A 129 26.79 -7.26 -55.65
N ASP A 130 27.94 -7.79 -55.24
CA ASP A 130 29.34 -7.51 -55.64
C ASP A 130 30.09 -6.14 -55.52
N ALA A 131 31.28 -6.30 -54.89
CA ALA A 131 32.62 -5.78 -55.23
C ALA A 131 32.99 -4.28 -55.17
N SER A 132 33.82 -3.89 -54.18
CA SER A 132 35.28 -3.63 -54.37
C SER A 132 35.92 -2.63 -53.38
N ARG A 133 36.93 -3.16 -52.65
CA ARG A 133 38.30 -2.62 -52.38
C ARG A 133 38.56 -1.33 -51.57
N THR A 134 39.57 -1.50 -50.70
CA THR A 134 40.64 -0.58 -50.21
C THR A 134 40.24 0.55 -49.25
N ALA A 135 41.02 0.99 -48.25
CA ALA A 135 42.20 0.52 -47.51
C ALA A 135 42.38 1.46 -46.29
N SER A 136 43.11 0.99 -45.26
CA SER A 136 43.94 1.74 -44.29
C SER A 136 43.32 2.87 -43.45
N SER A 137 43.26 2.73 -42.11
CA SER A 137 44.35 2.91 -41.11
C SER A 137 44.60 4.37 -40.71
N THR A 138 44.29 4.76 -39.46
CA THR A 138 45.30 5.25 -38.48
C THR A 138 44.70 5.67 -37.11
N ASN A 139 45.30 5.09 -36.06
CA ASN A 139 45.75 5.64 -34.75
C ASN A 139 44.82 6.37 -33.74
N ALA A 140 44.75 5.75 -32.54
CA ALA A 140 45.11 6.22 -31.18
C ALA A 140 44.56 7.59 -30.69
N THR A 141 43.98 7.79 -29.49
CA THR A 141 44.36 7.37 -28.11
C THR A 141 43.23 7.75 -27.13
N PRO A 142 43.07 7.12 -25.94
CA PRO A 142 41.95 7.33 -25.00
C PRO A 142 42.29 8.24 -23.79
N LEU A 143 41.29 8.92 -23.21
CA LEU A 143 41.32 9.54 -21.87
C LEU A 143 39.86 9.73 -21.39
N LYS A 144 39.47 9.78 -20.11
CA LYS A 144 39.82 9.12 -18.84
C LYS A 144 38.82 9.73 -17.82
N SER A 145 38.07 8.87 -17.13
CA SER A 145 37.54 9.00 -15.75
C SER A 145 36.67 10.20 -15.32
N ALA A 146 35.48 9.92 -14.80
CA ALA A 146 35.05 10.39 -13.48
C ALA A 146 34.03 9.42 -12.83
N PRO A 147 34.14 9.12 -11.53
CA PRO A 147 33.37 8.08 -10.84
C PRO A 147 32.05 8.62 -10.25
N SER A 148 30.96 7.88 -10.41
CA SER A 148 29.70 8.15 -9.70
C SER A 148 29.70 7.43 -8.35
N VAL A 149 29.60 8.24 -7.31
CA VAL A 149 29.52 7.93 -5.88
C VAL A 149 28.52 6.79 -5.58
N PRO A 150 28.83 5.86 -4.65
CA PRO A 150 27.89 4.84 -4.23
C PRO A 150 26.81 5.44 -3.32
N GLN A 151 25.56 5.38 -3.77
CA GLN A 151 24.41 5.74 -2.94
C GLN A 151 24.18 4.62 -1.90
N SER A 152 24.81 4.80 -0.75
CA SER A 152 24.42 4.15 0.50
C SER A 152 23.00 4.59 0.84
N SER A 153 22.07 3.65 0.85
CA SER A 153 20.92 3.68 1.75
C SER A 153 20.54 2.25 2.06
N GLY A 154 21.25 1.68 3.03
CA GLY A 154 20.78 0.53 3.76
C GLY A 154 19.53 0.94 4.54
N ALA A 155 18.36 0.60 4.00
CA ALA A 155 17.21 0.31 4.83
C ALA A 155 17.24 -1.20 5.06
N VAL A 156 17.81 -1.61 6.19
CA VAL A 156 17.58 -2.94 6.75
C VAL A 156 16.08 -3.00 7.03
N GLN A 157 15.31 -3.50 6.06
CA GLN A 157 13.93 -3.88 6.27
C GLN A 157 13.93 -5.05 7.24
N ASP A 158 13.61 -4.75 8.49
CA ASP A 158 13.36 -5.74 9.52
C ASP A 158 12.24 -6.69 9.02
N LYS A 159 12.61 -7.93 8.76
CA LYS A 159 11.85 -8.92 7.96
C LYS A 159 10.71 -9.59 8.74
N THR A 160 10.24 -8.98 9.83
CA THR A 160 9.38 -9.68 10.79
C THR A 160 8.16 -8.90 11.29
N GLN A 161 7.89 -7.69 10.79
CA GLN A 161 6.60 -7.02 11.01
C GLN A 161 5.80 -7.03 9.71
N THR A 162 4.85 -7.96 9.60
CA THR A 162 3.76 -7.80 8.63
C THR A 162 3.06 -6.48 8.94
N THR A 163 3.15 -5.53 8.02
CA THR A 163 2.51 -4.22 8.18
C THR A 163 1.02 -4.41 8.40
N PHE A 164 0.38 -3.50 9.13
CA PHE A 164 -1.09 -3.45 9.28
C PHE A 164 -1.79 -3.65 7.92
N TRP A 165 -1.19 -3.10 6.86
CA TRP A 165 -1.62 -3.22 5.47
C TRP A 165 -1.66 -4.65 4.93
N GLU A 166 -0.63 -5.46 5.17
CA GLU A 166 -0.61 -6.87 4.74
C GLU A 166 -1.61 -7.73 5.52
N ARG A 167 -1.90 -7.34 6.78
CA ARG A 167 -2.95 -7.98 7.59
C ARG A 167 -4.34 -7.58 7.09
N LEU A 168 -4.58 -6.29 6.87
CA LEU A 168 -5.82 -5.74 6.34
C LEU A 168 -6.15 -6.32 4.95
N LYS A 169 -5.17 -6.39 4.04
CA LYS A 169 -5.34 -7.06 2.74
C LYS A 169 -5.74 -8.52 2.88
N ARG A 170 -5.12 -9.26 3.80
CA ARG A 170 -5.43 -10.67 4.02
C ARG A 170 -6.85 -10.81 4.58
N THR A 171 -7.19 -10.04 5.60
CA THR A 171 -8.48 -10.19 6.28
C THR A 171 -9.66 -9.65 5.46
N ILE A 172 -9.47 -8.63 4.61
CA ILE A 172 -10.54 -8.15 3.70
C ILE A 172 -10.72 -9.11 2.50
N ARG A 173 -9.68 -9.84 2.05
CA ARG A 173 -9.83 -10.83 0.97
C ARG A 173 -10.79 -11.97 1.30
N ASP A 174 -10.99 -12.27 2.58
CA ASP A 174 -11.87 -13.34 3.05
C ASP A 174 -13.31 -12.85 3.37
N ILE A 175 -13.58 -11.55 3.18
CA ILE A 175 -14.93 -10.93 3.22
C ILE A 175 -15.55 -10.94 1.82
#